data_AF-S6G3K5-F1
#
_entry.id   AF-S6G3K5-F1
#
_cell.length_a   1.000
_cell.length_b   1.000
_cell.length_c   1.000
_cell.angle_alpha   90.00
_cell.angle_beta   90.00
_cell.angle_gamma   90.00
#
_symmetry.space_group_name_H-M   'P 1'
#
loop_
_entity.id
_entity.type
_entity.pdbx_description
1 polymer ?
#
loop_
_entity_poly.entity_id
_entity_poly.type
_entity_poly.pdbx_seq_one_letter_code
_entity_poly.pdbx_strand_id
1 'polypeptide(L)'
;MKLKGLLTKKIIIAASSGVVTISGATTTGVLVSKIKSKTDISKIELKTDIGSIKEKNNNLIIQKFIDINKDKLTELNKDDFDLKEENTNSIVLEVKKDNQKYKGEIIINFKLTIDISTLDLDINVGSFNSDDASVIIQKFIDINKDKLTGLNKDDFEILSNENELLIIKVKDSIDEWSGQVLINFDIKTHIQSIGLFKNFAVDNDEDQEIITTFLRINNKVLQNDLTKDDLEIKKIPGRVDDSAKAILKVKDSSNKYQGEIEILYRIRKDINMIEGLKTELFCLDPNADKEAMKFSIKKLFFELNKEKIYPLDTSNLDVVNLNIKERKVSIKVINSEEFKGQVEITLQDKLDISKISSLITTINKYSTSTGNFEIKDFINANKDKLPLLLVEDLKKVEKESTKDKWVIEVKNSRYYQGRITINLKKLTDISNNENIKRSIDLKDAKPFENNITETFYQTNKSEFDKLEIKKENIKPSTIIFKREEVTIQILGSDAYYASFKVNYKFNRIDINTLSSRIRALNLRGKEEINEEVIKQAFAQQYRNFFFKYNWEFFGYAVSSATTFTQDDVKVIKIDDNSVEVEILYESWFKNTLKLKLIK
;
A
#
# COMPACT_ATOMS: atom_id res chain seq x y z
N MET A 1 127.06 -18.05 27.53
CA MET A 1 125.58 -17.92 27.53
C MET A 1 125.25 -16.48 27.92
N LYS A 2 125.07 -15.55 26.97
CA LYS A 2 123.79 -15.11 26.33
C LYS A 2 122.86 -14.43 27.37
N LEU A 3 122.42 -13.16 27.27
CA LEU A 3 122.31 -12.25 26.12
C LEU A 3 122.40 -10.75 26.52
N LYS A 4 122.82 -9.93 25.54
CA LYS A 4 123.03 -8.47 25.43
C LYS A 4 121.72 -7.65 25.53
N GLY A 5 121.67 -6.32 25.77
CA GLY A 5 122.73 -5.30 25.80
C GLY A 5 122.26 -3.86 26.11
N LEU A 6 123.18 -3.13 26.78
CA LEU A 6 123.68 -1.74 26.59
C LEU A 6 122.74 -0.51 26.79
N LEU A 7 122.95 0.40 27.78
CA LEU A 7 124.01 1.44 27.97
C LEU A 7 123.93 2.57 26.89
N THR A 8 123.95 3.90 27.13
CA THR A 8 124.45 4.75 28.24
C THR A 8 123.96 6.21 28.09
N LYS A 9 124.07 7.00 29.19
CA LYS A 9 123.96 8.47 29.39
C LYS A 9 124.56 9.40 28.30
N LYS A 10 123.98 10.61 28.12
CA LYS A 10 124.58 11.92 28.50
C LYS A 10 123.68 13.14 28.16
N ILE A 11 123.74 14.14 29.03
CA ILE A 11 123.26 15.53 28.90
C ILE A 11 124.21 16.33 27.98
N ILE A 12 123.73 17.34 27.24
CA ILE A 12 124.43 18.60 26.91
C ILE A 12 123.41 19.68 26.47
N ILE A 13 123.58 20.89 27.01
CA ILE A 13 123.11 22.19 26.51
C ILE A 13 124.20 22.73 25.58
N ALA A 14 123.88 23.19 24.36
CA ALA A 14 124.68 24.19 23.64
C ALA A 14 123.92 24.75 22.42
N ALA A 15 124.15 26.04 22.18
CA ALA A 15 123.57 26.90 21.17
C ALA A 15 124.11 26.66 19.75
N SER A 16 123.42 27.22 18.75
CA SER A 16 124.12 27.79 17.59
C SER A 16 123.34 28.94 16.95
N SER A 17 124.09 30.03 16.79
CA SER A 17 123.86 31.34 16.21
C SER A 17 123.56 31.37 14.71
N GLY A 18 122.78 32.36 14.29
CA GLY A 18 122.77 32.90 12.92
C GLY A 18 122.36 34.37 12.95
N VAL A 19 123.34 35.28 12.83
CA VAL A 19 123.19 36.73 12.72
C VAL A 19 122.92 37.11 11.27
N VAL A 20 121.88 37.90 10.98
CA VAL A 20 121.91 38.97 9.96
C VAL A 20 120.97 40.11 10.40
N THR A 21 121.58 41.26 10.63
CA THR A 21 120.99 42.61 10.77
C THR A 21 120.20 43.03 9.53
N ILE A 22 119.14 43.82 9.69
CA ILE A 22 118.98 45.19 9.10
C ILE A 22 117.57 45.75 9.46
N SER A 23 117.62 46.95 10.05
CA SER A 23 116.64 48.04 10.24
C SER A 23 115.15 47.85 9.93
N GLY A 24 114.32 48.33 10.85
CA GLY A 24 112.98 48.85 10.53
C GLY A 24 112.12 49.00 11.77
N ALA A 25 112.15 50.19 12.38
CA ALA A 25 111.21 50.56 13.43
C ALA A 25 109.75 50.48 12.93
N THR A 26 108.83 49.96 13.74
CA THR A 26 107.66 50.72 14.25
C THR A 26 106.71 49.82 15.06
N THR A 27 106.38 50.32 16.26
CA THR A 27 105.13 50.12 17.02
C THR A 27 104.67 48.69 17.36
N THR A 28 104.97 48.31 18.61
CA THR A 28 104.26 47.29 19.39
C THR A 28 102.78 47.68 19.55
N GLY A 29 101.91 47.11 18.72
CA GLY A 29 100.49 46.98 19.00
C GLY A 29 100.25 45.71 19.80
N VAL A 30 99.91 45.82 21.08
CA VAL A 30 99.43 44.70 21.88
C VAL A 30 98.05 44.30 21.35
N LEU A 31 97.99 43.20 20.59
CA LEU A 31 96.72 42.52 20.32
C LEU A 31 96.34 41.73 21.57
N VAL A 32 95.52 42.33 22.42
CA VAL A 32 94.72 41.59 23.40
C VAL A 32 93.72 40.75 22.61
N SER A 33 94.00 39.46 22.44
CA SER A 33 92.96 38.51 22.04
C SER A 33 91.93 38.44 23.16
N LYS A 34 90.83 39.19 23.03
CA LYS A 34 89.62 38.97 23.83
C LYS A 34 89.21 37.52 23.61
N ILE A 35 89.42 36.67 24.62
CA ILE A 35 88.77 35.35 24.68
C ILE A 35 87.27 35.65 24.72
N LYS A 36 86.58 35.52 23.58
CA LYS A 36 85.12 35.54 23.55
C LYS A 36 84.66 34.29 24.29
N SER A 37 84.16 34.45 25.51
CA SER A 37 83.47 33.37 26.22
C SER A 37 82.25 32.95 25.42
N LYS A 38 82.14 31.67 25.04
CA LYS A 38 80.94 31.13 24.38
C LYS A 38 79.70 31.42 25.23
N THR A 39 78.62 31.87 24.60
CA THR A 39 77.33 32.10 25.24
C THR A 39 76.67 30.76 25.54
N ASP A 40 76.24 30.57 26.78
CA ASP A 40 75.49 29.38 27.16
C ASP A 40 74.05 29.51 26.66
N ILE A 41 73.58 28.58 25.81
CA ILE A 41 72.26 28.62 25.18
C ILE A 41 71.14 28.57 26.22
N SER A 42 71.38 27.91 27.36
CA SER A 42 70.44 27.84 28.49
C SER A 42 70.22 29.19 29.18
N LYS A 43 71.12 30.17 28.96
CA LYS A 43 71.04 31.52 29.53
C LYS A 43 70.39 32.53 28.58
N ILE A 44 69.98 32.09 27.39
CA ILE A 44 69.25 32.89 26.42
C ILE A 44 67.75 32.65 26.65
N GLU A 45 66.96 33.72 26.67
CA GLU A 45 65.51 33.61 26.76
C GLU A 45 64.94 33.11 25.42
N LEU A 46 64.83 31.80 25.27
CA LEU A 46 64.35 31.13 24.05
C LEU A 46 62.93 30.62 24.25
N LYS A 47 62.13 30.65 23.17
CA LYS A 47 60.86 29.93 23.09
C LYS A 47 61.18 28.45 22.89
N THR A 48 61.11 27.69 23.97
CA THR A 48 61.40 26.26 23.99
C THR A 48 60.19 25.38 23.68
N ASP A 49 58.98 25.91 23.84
CA ASP A 49 57.77 25.29 23.31
C ASP A 49 57.58 25.73 21.84
N ILE A 50 57.67 24.76 20.93
CA ILE A 50 57.53 25.00 19.48
C ILE A 50 56.12 24.70 18.97
N GLY A 51 55.17 24.43 19.88
CA GLY A 51 53.78 24.10 19.58
C GLY A 51 53.62 22.72 18.96
N SER A 52 52.52 22.54 18.23
CA SER A 52 52.17 21.27 17.59
C SER A 52 53.03 20.96 16.36
N ILE A 53 53.39 19.68 16.18
CA ILE A 53 54.11 19.17 15.01
C ILE A 53 53.41 17.94 14.45
N LYS A 54 53.39 17.80 13.12
CA LYS A 54 52.67 16.73 12.42
C LYS A 54 53.31 15.36 12.56
N GLU A 55 54.64 15.32 12.63
CA GLU A 55 55.40 14.09 12.76
C GLU A 55 56.58 14.31 13.69
N LYS A 56 56.97 13.25 14.39
CA LYS A 56 58.14 13.26 15.26
C LYS A 56 59.41 13.10 14.43
N ASN A 57 59.89 14.21 13.90
CA ASN A 57 61.11 14.26 13.09
C ASN A 57 62.08 15.28 13.69
N ASN A 58 63.18 14.77 14.25
CA ASN A 58 64.13 15.60 14.99
C ASN A 58 64.67 16.77 14.17
N ASN A 59 64.92 16.59 12.87
CA ASN A 59 65.38 17.69 12.01
C ASN A 59 64.32 18.79 11.83
N LEU A 60 63.03 18.42 11.71
CA LEU A 60 61.94 19.38 11.62
C LEU A 60 61.72 20.11 12.95
N ILE A 61 61.84 19.40 14.07
CA ILE A 61 61.73 19.97 15.42
C ILE A 61 62.85 20.99 15.66
N ILE A 62 64.09 20.62 15.35
CA ILE A 62 65.26 21.51 15.47
C ILE A 62 65.11 22.72 14.55
N GLN A 63 64.72 22.51 13.30
CA GLN A 63 64.54 23.60 12.34
C GLN A 63 63.44 24.57 12.80
N LYS A 64 62.29 24.07 13.26
CA LYS A 64 61.19 24.90 13.79
C LYS A 64 61.62 25.67 15.04
N PHE A 65 62.38 25.05 15.94
CA PHE A 65 62.97 25.74 17.10
C PHE A 65 63.89 26.89 16.70
N ILE A 66 64.76 26.66 15.70
CA ILE A 66 65.65 27.70 15.17
C ILE A 66 64.85 28.82 14.53
N ASP A 67 63.83 28.50 13.72
CA ASP A 67 63.03 29.49 13.01
C ASP A 67 62.24 30.40 13.97
N ILE A 68 61.67 29.84 15.04
CA ILE A 68 60.94 30.59 16.08
C ILE A 68 61.87 31.52 16.88
N ASN A 69 63.15 31.17 17.00
CA ASN A 69 64.16 31.90 17.77
C ASN A 69 65.24 32.53 16.88
N LYS A 70 64.96 32.75 15.61
CA LYS A 70 65.95 33.12 14.58
C LYS A 70 66.69 34.43 14.87
N ASP A 71 66.02 35.35 15.58
CA ASP A 71 66.57 36.62 16.06
C ASP A 71 67.62 36.44 17.17
N LYS A 72 67.49 35.38 17.98
CA LYS A 72 68.36 35.10 19.12
C LYS A 72 69.43 34.04 18.82
N LEU A 73 69.15 33.14 17.88
CA LEU A 73 70.03 32.04 17.47
C LEU A 73 70.76 32.37 16.15
N THR A 74 71.25 33.60 16.02
CA THR A 74 71.96 34.04 14.81
C THR A 74 73.18 33.16 14.54
N GLU A 75 73.27 32.65 13.30
CA GLU A 75 74.32 31.75 12.78
C GLU A 75 74.24 30.29 13.23
N LEU A 76 73.22 29.89 14.00
CA LEU A 76 72.94 28.48 14.27
C LEU A 76 72.06 27.89 13.16
N ASN A 77 72.38 26.68 12.75
CA ASN A 77 71.58 25.84 11.89
C ASN A 77 71.37 24.46 12.54
N LYS A 78 70.55 23.61 11.91
CA LYS A 78 70.22 22.29 12.46
C LYS A 78 71.44 21.40 12.72
N ASP A 79 72.51 21.58 11.95
CA ASP A 79 73.73 20.76 12.04
C ASP A 79 74.64 21.24 13.19
N ASP A 80 74.33 22.34 13.87
CA ASP A 80 75.05 22.83 15.06
C ASP A 80 74.61 22.16 16.37
N PHE A 81 73.63 21.26 16.31
CA PHE A 81 73.06 20.57 17.47
C PHE A 81 73.30 19.07 17.42
N ASP A 82 73.58 18.49 18.58
CA ASP A 82 73.55 17.04 18.83
C ASP A 82 72.30 16.71 19.66
N LEU A 83 71.54 15.69 19.24
CA LEU A 83 70.42 15.16 20.02
C LEU A 83 70.96 14.32 21.19
N LYS A 84 70.64 14.71 22.42
CA LYS A 84 71.03 13.97 23.64
C LYS A 84 69.96 13.00 24.11
N GLU A 85 68.74 13.48 24.22
CA GLU A 85 67.62 12.72 24.74
C GLU A 85 66.36 13.00 23.92
N GLU A 86 65.54 11.97 23.77
CA GLU A 86 64.28 12.04 23.04
C GLU A 86 63.18 11.40 23.87
N ASN A 87 62.18 12.20 24.23
CA ASN A 87 60.98 11.78 24.94
C ASN A 87 59.76 11.92 24.02
N THR A 88 58.57 11.54 24.49
CA THR A 88 57.33 11.59 23.69
C THR A 88 56.99 12.99 23.19
N ASN A 89 57.15 14.00 24.06
CA ASN A 89 56.74 15.39 23.81
C ASN A 89 57.89 16.40 24.03
N SER A 90 59.13 15.93 24.06
CA SER A 90 60.29 16.79 24.19
C SER A 90 61.56 16.17 23.62
N ILE A 91 62.50 17.00 23.19
CA ILE A 91 63.88 16.60 22.90
C ILE A 91 64.86 17.47 23.67
N VAL A 92 66.02 16.91 23.99
CA VAL A 92 67.15 17.65 24.58
C VAL A 92 68.24 17.76 23.53
N LEU A 93 68.64 18.99 23.20
CA LEU A 93 69.72 19.28 22.27
C LEU A 93 70.93 19.84 23.01
N GLU A 94 72.13 19.43 22.60
CA GLU A 94 73.40 20.06 22.99
C GLU A 94 73.99 20.80 21.79
N VAL A 95 74.48 22.02 22.00
CA VAL A 95 75.26 22.72 20.97
C VAL A 95 76.60 22.01 20.77
N LYS A 96 76.94 21.66 19.52
CA LYS A 96 78.18 20.96 19.18
C LYS A 96 79.42 21.69 19.70
N LYS A 97 80.42 20.91 20.12
CA LYS A 97 81.63 21.43 20.79
C LYS A 97 82.47 22.36 19.91
N ASP A 98 82.42 22.18 18.60
CA ASP A 98 83.12 22.98 17.59
C ASP A 98 82.41 24.32 17.27
N ASN A 99 81.17 24.53 17.71
CA ASN A 99 80.49 25.81 17.55
C ASN A 99 81.25 26.92 18.30
N GLN A 100 81.63 27.99 17.60
CA GLN A 100 82.52 29.02 18.16
C GLN A 100 81.82 30.03 19.07
N LYS A 101 80.48 30.09 19.05
CA LYS A 101 79.70 31.18 19.64
C LYS A 101 78.81 30.73 20.79
N TYR A 102 78.25 29.53 20.71
CA TYR A 102 77.32 28.98 21.68
C TYR A 102 77.83 27.69 22.33
N LYS A 103 77.31 27.35 23.51
CA LYS A 103 77.53 26.08 24.23
C LYS A 103 76.32 25.75 25.09
N GLY A 104 76.24 24.54 25.64
CA GLY A 104 75.21 24.15 26.60
C GLY A 104 74.05 23.41 25.96
N GLU A 105 73.05 23.10 26.79
CA GLU A 105 71.91 22.26 26.43
C GLU A 105 70.59 23.04 26.50
N ILE A 106 69.62 22.62 25.70
CA ILE A 106 68.26 23.16 25.72
C ILE A 106 67.24 22.04 25.56
N ILE A 107 66.15 22.14 26.32
CA ILE A 107 65.00 21.24 26.19
C ILE A 107 63.98 21.93 25.30
N ILE A 108 63.55 21.24 24.24
CA ILE A 108 62.49 21.68 23.34
C ILE A 108 61.26 20.84 23.64
N ASN A 109 60.15 21.50 23.93
CA ASN A 109 58.85 20.87 24.13
C ASN A 109 58.00 21.02 22.86
N PHE A 110 57.23 19.99 22.54
CA PHE A 110 56.29 19.99 21.42
C PHE A 110 55.10 19.09 21.74
N LYS A 111 54.03 19.27 20.97
CA LYS A 111 52.88 18.34 20.97
C LYS A 111 52.80 17.66 19.61
N LEU A 112 52.50 16.37 19.57
CA LEU A 112 52.19 15.71 18.31
C LEU A 112 50.74 16.00 17.94
N THR A 113 50.52 16.48 16.72
CA THR A 113 49.18 16.63 16.13
C THR A 113 48.54 15.24 15.98
N ILE A 114 47.28 15.10 16.36
CA ILE A 114 46.53 13.85 16.24
C ILE A 114 45.91 13.78 14.85
N ASP A 115 46.28 12.76 14.07
CA ASP A 115 45.67 12.50 12.77
C ASP A 115 44.41 11.64 12.94
N ILE A 116 43.23 12.23 12.67
CA ILE A 116 41.94 11.54 12.80
C ILE A 116 41.83 10.31 11.90
N SER A 117 42.56 10.26 10.78
CA SER A 117 42.56 9.11 9.86
C SER A 117 43.22 7.87 10.45
N THR A 118 44.02 8.06 11.52
CA THR A 118 44.69 6.97 12.25
C THR A 118 43.88 6.46 13.43
N LEU A 119 42.77 7.13 13.75
CA LEU A 119 41.86 6.72 14.81
C LEU A 119 40.89 5.64 14.31
N ASP A 120 40.55 4.72 15.20
CA ASP A 120 39.47 3.75 14.99
C ASP A 120 38.12 4.46 15.13
N LEU A 121 37.64 5.16 14.10
CA LEU A 121 36.38 5.91 14.15
C LEU A 121 35.23 5.07 13.59
N ASP A 122 34.05 5.18 14.21
CA ASP A 122 32.82 4.67 13.60
C ASP A 122 32.40 5.63 12.49
N ILE A 123 32.63 5.19 11.26
CA ILE A 123 32.35 5.95 10.05
C ILE A 123 30.91 5.77 9.57
N ASN A 124 30.12 4.83 10.12
CA ASN A 124 28.75 4.60 9.69
C ASN A 124 27.78 5.32 10.64
N VAL A 125 27.31 6.50 10.23
CA VAL A 125 26.56 7.39 11.14
C VAL A 125 25.05 7.20 11.09
N GLY A 126 24.57 6.24 10.31
CA GLY A 126 23.17 5.84 10.19
C GLY A 126 22.43 6.59 9.07
N SER A 127 21.09 6.65 9.20
CA SER A 127 20.21 7.15 8.15
C SER A 127 19.62 8.52 8.47
N PHE A 128 19.54 9.41 7.48
CA PHE A 128 19.17 10.82 7.63
C PHE A 128 18.00 11.21 6.73
N ASN A 129 17.33 12.29 7.12
CA ASN A 129 16.23 12.88 6.34
C ASN A 129 16.74 13.71 5.14
N SER A 130 17.99 14.17 5.19
CA SER A 130 18.66 14.93 4.11
C SER A 130 20.16 14.67 4.14
N ASP A 131 20.83 15.06 3.05
CA ASP A 131 22.28 15.05 2.87
C ASP A 131 22.96 16.29 3.48
N ASP A 132 22.36 16.91 4.50
CA ASP A 132 22.94 18.07 5.17
C ASP A 132 24.21 17.66 5.92
N ALA A 133 25.35 18.00 5.33
CA ALA A 133 26.67 17.70 5.86
C ALA A 133 26.85 18.19 7.31
N SER A 134 26.25 19.31 7.71
CA SER A 134 26.39 19.82 9.08
C SER A 134 25.76 18.88 10.10
N VAL A 135 24.61 18.28 9.77
CA VAL A 135 23.90 17.33 10.64
C VAL A 135 24.65 15.99 10.68
N ILE A 136 25.16 15.55 9.53
CA ILE A 136 25.94 14.31 9.40
C ILE A 136 27.25 14.41 10.19
N ILE A 137 27.99 15.52 10.07
CA ILE A 137 29.22 15.78 10.83
C ILE A 137 28.93 15.83 12.33
N GLN A 138 27.87 16.51 12.74
CA GLN A 138 27.52 16.55 14.16
C GLN A 138 27.25 15.14 14.71
N LYS A 139 26.51 14.31 13.96
CA LYS A 139 26.24 12.93 14.34
C LYS A 139 27.51 12.07 14.41
N PHE A 140 28.42 12.25 13.43
CA PHE A 140 29.73 11.62 13.42
C PHE A 140 30.54 11.95 14.68
N ILE A 141 30.58 13.22 15.07
CA ILE A 141 31.25 13.69 16.29
C ILE A 141 30.58 13.08 17.52
N ASP A 142 29.25 13.07 17.58
CA ASP A 142 28.50 12.55 18.74
C ASP A 142 28.76 11.06 18.97
N ILE A 143 28.83 10.25 17.90
CA ILE A 143 29.14 8.81 17.98
C ILE A 143 30.60 8.59 18.42
N ASN A 144 31.51 9.44 17.95
CA ASN A 144 32.95 9.33 18.21
C ASN A 144 33.45 10.29 19.29
N LYS A 145 32.56 10.76 20.18
CA LYS A 145 32.81 11.88 21.09
C LYS A 145 34.03 11.70 21.98
N ASP A 146 34.28 10.47 22.44
CA ASP A 146 35.42 10.14 23.28
C ASP A 146 36.75 10.25 22.54
N LYS A 147 36.75 10.00 21.22
CA LYS A 147 37.94 10.01 20.34
C LYS A 147 38.18 11.37 19.69
N LEU A 148 37.13 12.18 19.50
CA LEU A 148 37.18 13.50 18.86
C LEU A 148 37.00 14.64 19.87
N THR A 149 37.56 14.49 21.06
CA THR A 149 37.37 15.45 22.16
C THR A 149 37.86 16.85 21.77
N GLY A 150 36.98 17.84 21.90
CA GLY A 150 37.29 19.25 21.62
C GLY A 150 37.04 19.68 20.18
N LEU A 151 36.71 18.75 19.28
CA LEU A 151 36.26 19.06 17.92
C LEU A 151 34.75 19.33 17.90
N ASN A 152 34.35 20.27 17.04
CA ASN A 152 32.96 20.58 16.71
C ASN A 152 32.80 20.62 15.18
N LYS A 153 31.56 20.70 14.70
CA LYS A 153 31.27 20.65 13.25
C LYS A 153 31.96 21.76 12.43
N ASP A 154 32.23 22.92 13.02
CA ASP A 154 32.84 24.05 12.33
C ASP A 154 34.37 23.90 12.19
N ASP A 155 34.98 22.89 12.83
CA ASP A 155 36.40 22.58 12.73
C ASP A 155 36.74 21.77 11.46
N PHE A 156 35.74 21.40 10.68
CA PHE A 156 35.87 20.57 9.49
C PHE A 156 35.62 21.35 8.20
N GLU A 157 36.37 21.01 7.16
CA GLU A 157 36.13 21.36 5.76
C GLU A 157 35.47 20.17 5.05
N ILE A 158 34.43 20.43 4.27
CA ILE A 158 33.75 19.41 3.45
C ILE A 158 34.46 19.33 2.10
N LEU A 159 35.02 18.17 1.78
CA LEU A 159 35.71 17.94 0.51
C LEU A 159 34.78 17.35 -0.56
N SER A 160 33.87 16.45 -0.17
CA SER A 160 32.84 15.90 -1.06
C SER A 160 31.63 15.42 -0.26
N ASN A 161 30.45 15.47 -0.86
CA ASN A 161 29.21 14.94 -0.30
C ASN A 161 28.37 14.33 -1.44
N GLU A 162 28.67 13.08 -1.78
CA GLU A 162 28.07 12.42 -2.94
C GLU A 162 27.82 10.95 -2.64
N ASN A 163 26.74 10.39 -3.21
CA ASN A 163 26.43 8.95 -3.15
C ASN A 163 26.53 8.36 -1.74
N GLU A 164 25.89 9.00 -0.75
CA GLU A 164 25.84 8.44 0.63
C GLU A 164 27.22 8.37 1.31
N LEU A 165 28.17 9.17 0.79
CA LEU A 165 29.53 9.31 1.28
C LEU A 165 29.90 10.79 1.48
N LEU A 166 30.33 11.12 2.70
CA LEU A 166 30.79 12.46 3.08
C LEU A 166 32.29 12.40 3.42
N ILE A 167 33.10 13.18 2.72
CA ILE A 167 34.53 13.32 3.02
C ILE A 167 34.76 14.65 3.72
N ILE A 168 35.30 14.58 4.93
CA ILE A 168 35.67 15.77 5.71
C ILE A 168 37.16 15.79 6.05
N LYS A 169 37.72 16.99 6.13
CA LYS A 169 39.10 17.26 6.53
C LYS A 169 39.10 18.20 7.73
N VAL A 170 39.96 17.97 8.72
CA VAL A 170 40.18 18.95 9.79
C VAL A 170 40.80 20.22 9.18
N LYS A 171 40.26 21.40 9.53
CA LYS A 171 40.80 22.68 9.04
C LYS A 171 42.24 22.87 9.52
N ASP A 172 43.07 23.43 8.63
CA ASP A 172 44.49 23.66 8.93
C ASP A 172 44.73 24.69 10.06
N SER A 173 43.68 25.40 10.51
CA SER A 173 43.71 26.31 11.66
C SER A 173 43.61 25.62 13.03
N ILE A 174 43.41 24.31 13.08
CA ILE A 174 43.28 23.53 14.32
C ILE A 174 44.61 22.80 14.58
N ASP A 175 45.47 23.38 15.42
CA ASP A 175 46.86 22.91 15.59
C ASP A 175 46.98 21.51 16.22
N GLU A 176 46.01 21.11 17.05
CA GLU A 176 46.01 19.82 17.74
C GLU A 176 45.56 18.64 16.86
N TRP A 177 44.88 18.90 15.75
CA TRP A 177 44.20 17.89 14.95
C TRP A 177 44.57 18.00 13.46
N SER A 178 44.62 16.87 12.76
CA SER A 178 44.78 16.85 11.31
C SER A 178 44.10 15.61 10.74
N GLY A 179 44.13 15.47 9.41
CA GLY A 179 43.64 14.29 8.72
C GLY A 179 42.29 14.48 8.05
N GLN A 180 41.88 13.42 7.36
CA GLN A 180 40.66 13.34 6.58
C GLN A 180 39.97 12.00 6.89
N VAL A 181 38.65 12.00 6.92
CA VAL A 181 37.85 10.78 7.12
C VAL A 181 36.72 10.72 6.11
N LEU A 182 36.40 9.49 5.70
CA LEU A 182 35.23 9.16 4.90
C LEU A 182 34.12 8.70 5.85
N ILE A 183 32.95 9.32 5.75
CA ILE A 183 31.77 9.02 6.55
C ILE A 183 30.72 8.40 5.62
N ASN A 184 30.17 7.25 6.03
CA ASN A 184 29.08 6.56 5.35
C ASN A 184 27.76 6.91 6.05
N PHE A 185 26.74 7.24 5.27
CA PHE A 185 25.39 7.53 5.78
C PHE A 185 24.35 7.10 4.75
N ASP A 186 23.13 6.81 5.18
CA ASP A 186 22.03 6.53 4.25
C ASP A 186 21.06 7.71 4.19
N ILE A 187 20.40 7.93 3.04
CA ILE A 187 19.27 8.86 2.96
C ILE A 187 17.94 8.09 3.00
N LYS A 188 17.10 8.44 3.96
CA LYS A 188 15.78 7.82 4.13
C LYS A 188 14.91 8.09 2.91
N THR A 189 14.23 7.05 2.44
CA THR A 189 13.30 7.17 1.32
C THR A 189 12.04 7.93 1.73
N HIS A 190 11.64 8.93 0.94
CA HIS A 190 10.41 9.68 1.23
C HIS A 190 9.18 8.80 0.98
N ILE A 191 8.30 8.65 1.97
CA ILE A 191 7.15 7.72 1.87
C ILE A 191 6.21 8.04 0.70
N GLN A 192 6.14 9.31 0.28
CA GLN A 192 5.35 9.73 -0.89
C GLN A 192 5.90 9.25 -2.24
N SER A 193 7.20 8.98 -2.35
CA SER A 193 7.79 8.49 -3.60
C SER A 193 7.54 7.01 -3.84
N ILE A 194 6.88 6.34 -2.89
CA ILE A 194 6.53 4.93 -2.94
C ILE A 194 5.09 4.77 -3.46
N GLY A 195 4.87 3.80 -4.35
CA GLY A 195 3.56 3.45 -4.91
C GLY A 195 2.62 2.79 -3.90
N LEU A 196 2.26 3.48 -2.81
CA LEU A 196 1.42 2.96 -1.74
C LEU A 196 -0.07 3.12 -2.05
N PHE A 197 -0.87 2.16 -1.59
CA PHE A 197 -2.32 2.26 -1.53
C PHE A 197 -2.72 3.30 -0.48
N LYS A 198 -3.34 4.39 -0.93
CA LYS A 198 -3.76 5.53 -0.09
C LYS A 198 -5.25 5.51 0.24
N ASN A 199 -6.01 4.65 -0.44
CA ASN A 199 -7.46 4.58 -0.36
C ASN A 199 -7.89 3.21 0.17
N PHE A 200 -8.57 3.14 1.31
CA PHE A 200 -8.97 1.84 1.90
C PHE A 200 -10.18 1.95 2.83
N ALA A 201 -10.71 0.80 3.27
CA ALA A 201 -11.79 0.72 4.25
C ALA A 201 -11.27 0.29 5.62
N VAL A 202 -11.81 0.88 6.69
CA VAL A 202 -11.44 0.61 8.09
C VAL A 202 -12.66 0.23 8.91
N ASP A 203 -12.47 -0.49 10.01
CA ASP A 203 -13.58 -0.83 10.88
C ASP A 203 -14.07 0.35 11.72
N ASN A 204 -13.17 1.17 12.24
CA ASN A 204 -13.53 2.32 13.06
C ASN A 204 -12.61 3.49 12.75
N ASP A 205 -12.91 4.64 13.35
CA ASP A 205 -12.11 5.84 13.21
C ASP A 205 -11.00 5.91 14.27
N GLU A 206 -10.48 4.79 14.77
CA GLU A 206 -9.36 4.79 15.71
C GLU A 206 -8.04 4.83 14.95
N ASP A 207 -7.10 5.63 15.45
CA ASP A 207 -5.79 5.84 14.81
C ASP A 207 -5.05 4.51 14.58
N GLN A 208 -5.13 3.61 15.57
CA GLN A 208 -4.52 2.29 15.50
C GLN A 208 -5.12 1.41 14.40
N GLU A 209 -6.43 1.45 14.19
CA GLU A 209 -7.09 0.68 13.13
C GLU A 209 -6.69 1.20 11.75
N ILE A 210 -6.64 2.53 11.58
CA ILE A 210 -6.23 3.17 10.32
C ILE A 210 -4.77 2.82 9.99
N ILE A 211 -3.85 2.98 10.95
CA ILE A 211 -2.42 2.65 10.80
C ILE A 211 -2.24 1.15 10.51
N THR A 212 -2.90 0.28 11.29
CA THR A 212 -2.80 -1.18 11.11
C THR A 212 -3.28 -1.60 9.73
N THR A 213 -4.40 -1.03 9.27
CA THR A 213 -4.93 -1.32 7.95
C THR A 213 -4.00 -0.80 6.85
N PHE A 214 -3.49 0.42 6.98
CA PHE A 214 -2.52 0.99 6.04
C PHE A 214 -1.27 0.12 5.89
N LEU A 215 -0.67 -0.32 7.00
CA LEU A 215 0.50 -1.20 6.98
C LEU A 215 0.15 -2.56 6.36
N ARG A 216 -0.99 -3.16 6.73
CA ARG A 216 -1.42 -4.47 6.21
C ARG A 216 -1.59 -4.46 4.69
N ILE A 217 -2.24 -3.44 4.13
CA ILE A 217 -2.49 -3.38 2.66
C ILE A 217 -1.20 -3.05 1.89
N ASN A 218 -0.27 -2.33 2.51
CA ASN A 218 0.98 -1.89 1.88
C ASN A 218 2.18 -2.80 2.20
N ASN A 219 1.99 -3.87 2.98
CA ASN A 219 3.10 -4.67 3.49
C ASN A 219 3.98 -5.29 2.39
N LYS A 220 3.39 -5.60 1.22
CA LYS A 220 4.17 -6.12 0.08
C LYS A 220 5.23 -5.12 -0.39
N VAL A 221 4.93 -3.83 -0.33
CA VAL A 221 5.82 -2.75 -0.77
C VAL A 221 6.73 -2.29 0.37
N LEU A 222 6.20 -2.24 1.60
CA LEU A 222 6.93 -1.78 2.79
C LEU A 222 7.81 -2.86 3.43
N GLN A 223 7.62 -4.14 3.10
CA GLN A 223 8.43 -5.29 3.57
C GLN A 223 8.60 -5.39 5.11
N ASN A 224 7.63 -4.89 5.88
CA ASN A 224 7.70 -4.72 7.35
C ASN A 224 8.79 -3.76 7.87
N ASP A 225 9.36 -2.91 7.02
CA ASP A 225 10.34 -1.88 7.43
C ASP A 225 9.68 -0.68 8.16
N LEU A 226 8.35 -0.61 8.19
CA LEU A 226 7.57 0.28 9.05
C LEU A 226 6.69 -0.53 9.99
N THR A 227 6.72 -0.15 11.25
CA THR A 227 5.83 -0.63 12.29
C THR A 227 4.80 0.43 12.67
N LYS A 228 3.85 0.09 13.55
CA LYS A 228 2.87 1.06 14.06
C LYS A 228 3.54 2.17 14.86
N ASP A 229 4.64 1.85 15.54
CA ASP A 229 5.36 2.79 16.38
C ASP A 229 6.14 3.83 15.57
N ASP A 230 6.37 3.56 14.28
CA ASP A 230 7.05 4.46 13.35
C ASP A 230 6.11 5.49 12.70
N LEU A 231 4.80 5.40 12.96
CA LEU A 231 3.79 6.22 12.30
C LEU A 231 3.00 7.07 13.31
N GLU A 232 2.68 8.28 12.88
CA GLU A 232 1.72 9.17 13.52
C GLU A 232 0.64 9.53 12.52
N ILE A 233 -0.58 9.73 13.01
CA ILE A 233 -1.71 10.09 12.16
C ILE A 233 -2.32 11.42 12.62
N LYS A 234 -2.59 12.29 11.65
CA LYS A 234 -3.33 13.53 11.86
C LYS A 234 -4.57 13.53 10.98
N LYS A 235 -5.74 13.39 11.60
CA LYS A 235 -7.02 13.41 10.89
C LYS A 235 -7.33 14.80 10.35
N ILE A 236 -7.85 14.87 9.13
CA ILE A 236 -8.31 16.10 8.50
C ILE A 236 -9.82 16.23 8.81
N PRO A 237 -10.28 17.34 9.40
CA PRO A 237 -11.70 17.56 9.67
C PRO A 237 -12.54 17.54 8.39
N GLY A 238 -13.72 16.95 8.47
CA GLY A 238 -14.67 16.83 7.37
C GLY A 238 -14.89 15.37 6.96
N ARG A 239 -16.17 14.98 6.84
CA ARG A 239 -16.59 13.67 6.34
C ARG A 239 -17.57 13.86 5.20
N VAL A 240 -17.46 13.00 4.19
CA VAL A 240 -18.43 12.89 3.09
C VAL A 240 -18.77 11.42 2.95
N ASP A 241 -20.04 11.05 3.16
CA ASP A 241 -20.56 9.69 2.97
C ASP A 241 -19.66 8.58 3.57
N ASP A 242 -19.41 8.67 4.89
CA ASP A 242 -18.56 7.77 5.69
C ASP A 242 -17.07 7.73 5.30
N SER A 243 -16.65 8.60 4.37
CA SER A 243 -15.25 8.77 3.98
C SER A 243 -14.61 9.94 4.72
N ALA A 244 -13.37 9.74 5.14
CA ALA A 244 -12.56 10.70 5.88
C ALA A 244 -11.11 10.71 5.34
N LYS A 245 -10.39 11.78 5.63
CA LYS A 245 -9.00 11.95 5.22
C LYS A 245 -8.08 12.06 6.43
N ALA A 246 -6.84 11.63 6.28
CA ALA A 246 -5.79 11.82 7.28
C ALA A 246 -4.42 11.96 6.62
N ILE A 247 -3.48 12.54 7.36
CA ILE A 247 -2.06 12.56 7.00
C ILE A 247 -1.37 11.54 7.91
N LEU A 248 -0.70 10.57 7.31
CA LEU A 248 0.22 9.66 8.00
C LEU A 248 1.62 10.22 7.91
N LYS A 249 2.25 10.51 9.05
CA LYS A 249 3.63 10.99 9.15
C LYS A 249 4.52 9.87 9.65
N VAL A 250 5.67 9.67 9.00
CA VAL A 250 6.73 8.79 9.47
C VAL A 250 7.53 9.52 10.54
N LYS A 251 7.71 8.90 11.70
CA LYS A 251 8.51 9.44 12.81
C LYS A 251 9.99 9.42 12.47
N ASP A 252 10.74 10.36 13.05
CA ASP A 252 12.19 10.45 12.84
C ASP A 252 12.96 9.21 13.33
N SER A 253 12.35 8.40 14.22
CA SER A 253 12.89 7.13 14.69
C SER A 253 12.89 6.00 13.65
N SER A 254 12.12 6.13 12.57
CA SER A 254 12.15 5.17 11.45
C SER A 254 13.51 5.19 10.78
N ASN A 255 14.11 4.02 10.55
CA ASN A 255 15.43 3.93 9.95
C ASN A 255 15.41 4.08 8.41
N LYS A 256 14.32 3.69 7.75
CA LYS A 256 14.30 3.56 6.28
C LYS A 256 13.51 4.64 5.57
N TYR A 257 12.42 5.10 6.18
CA TYR A 257 11.50 6.03 5.55
C TYR A 257 11.35 7.33 6.34
N GLN A 258 10.91 8.35 5.62
CA GLN A 258 10.62 9.68 6.17
C GLN A 258 9.43 10.34 5.45
N GLY A 259 9.02 11.50 5.95
CA GLY A 259 7.99 12.34 5.34
C GLY A 259 6.57 11.96 5.76
N GLU A 260 5.58 12.44 5.00
CA GLU A 260 4.17 12.24 5.30
C GLU A 260 3.35 11.92 4.06
N ILE A 261 2.18 11.30 4.20
CA ILE A 261 1.31 10.90 3.08
C ILE A 261 -0.15 11.13 3.42
N GLU A 262 -0.89 11.77 2.50
CA GLU A 262 -2.35 11.87 2.60
C GLU A 262 -2.99 10.51 2.25
N ILE A 263 -3.88 10.06 3.13
CA ILE A 263 -4.71 8.88 2.95
C ILE A 263 -6.19 9.26 3.00
N LEU A 264 -7.00 8.47 2.30
CA LEU A 264 -8.45 8.51 2.34
C LEU A 264 -8.95 7.15 2.83
N TYR A 265 -9.80 7.16 3.84
CA TYR A 265 -10.38 5.93 4.36
C TYR A 265 -11.89 6.04 4.51
N ARG A 266 -12.58 4.92 4.30
CA ARG A 266 -14.01 4.78 4.53
C ARG A 266 -14.26 3.93 5.77
N ILE A 267 -15.12 4.40 6.66
CA ILE A 267 -15.54 3.62 7.83
C ILE A 267 -16.63 2.65 7.37
N ARG A 268 -16.41 1.35 7.58
CA ARG A 268 -17.37 0.31 7.21
C ARG A 268 -18.60 0.37 8.13
N LYS A 269 -19.78 0.25 7.54
CA LYS A 269 -21.05 0.18 8.27
C LYS A 269 -21.18 -1.15 8.98
N ASP A 270 -21.55 -1.14 10.24
CA ASP A 270 -21.88 -2.39 10.93
C ASP A 270 -23.21 -2.93 10.40
N ILE A 271 -23.21 -4.16 9.91
CA ILE A 271 -24.41 -4.84 9.41
C ILE A 271 -25.53 -4.90 10.47
N ASN A 272 -25.17 -4.91 11.77
CA ASN A 272 -26.14 -4.92 12.86
C ASN A 272 -26.91 -3.61 13.01
N MET A 273 -26.42 -2.51 12.42
CA MET A 273 -27.11 -1.22 12.44
C MET A 273 -28.14 -1.08 11.33
N ILE A 274 -28.27 -2.07 10.43
CA ILE A 274 -29.26 -2.03 9.34
C ILE A 274 -30.63 -2.39 9.90
N GLU A 275 -31.56 -1.44 9.84
CA GLU A 275 -32.91 -1.65 10.38
C GLU A 275 -33.75 -2.65 9.58
N GLY A 276 -34.45 -3.51 10.31
CA GLY A 276 -35.42 -4.47 9.77
C GLY A 276 -34.80 -5.60 8.95
N LEU A 277 -33.55 -5.98 9.21
CA LEU A 277 -33.01 -7.23 8.69
C LEU A 277 -33.87 -8.41 9.13
N LYS A 278 -34.14 -9.34 8.22
CA LYS A 278 -34.79 -10.62 8.50
C LYS A 278 -33.75 -11.58 9.09
N THR A 279 -33.84 -11.83 10.39
CA THR A 279 -32.92 -12.66 11.17
C THR A 279 -33.51 -14.00 11.63
N GLU A 280 -34.78 -14.25 11.32
CA GLU A 280 -35.43 -15.55 11.50
C GLU A 280 -35.44 -16.30 10.17
N LEU A 281 -34.75 -17.44 10.09
CA LEU A 281 -34.57 -18.20 8.86
C LEU A 281 -35.14 -19.62 8.97
N PHE A 282 -36.07 -19.97 8.10
CA PHE A 282 -36.71 -21.29 8.00
C PHE A 282 -35.88 -22.25 7.12
N CYS A 283 -34.71 -22.63 7.59
CA CYS A 283 -33.78 -23.46 6.82
C CYS A 283 -33.12 -24.57 7.65
N LEU A 284 -33.66 -24.87 8.84
CA LEU A 284 -33.15 -25.96 9.66
C LEU A 284 -33.61 -27.29 9.07
N ASP A 285 -32.64 -28.04 8.54
CA ASP A 285 -32.79 -29.45 8.19
C ASP A 285 -31.80 -30.26 9.05
N PRO A 286 -32.27 -30.95 10.10
CA PRO A 286 -31.38 -31.67 11.02
C PRO A 286 -30.65 -32.84 10.35
N ASN A 287 -31.08 -33.26 9.15
CA ASN A 287 -30.47 -34.34 8.40
C ASN A 287 -29.48 -33.85 7.34
N ALA A 288 -29.41 -32.54 7.08
CA ALA A 288 -28.45 -31.98 6.12
C ALA A 288 -27.06 -31.93 6.73
N ASP A 289 -26.02 -32.12 5.90
CA ASP A 289 -24.66 -31.92 6.34
C ASP A 289 -24.38 -30.43 6.65
N LYS A 290 -23.32 -30.20 7.43
CA LYS A 290 -22.99 -28.86 7.94
C LYS A 290 -22.75 -27.84 6.85
N GLU A 291 -22.11 -28.22 5.75
CA GLU A 291 -21.77 -27.28 4.67
C GLU A 291 -23.00 -26.97 3.80
N ALA A 292 -23.85 -27.98 3.54
CA ALA A 292 -25.15 -27.75 2.90
C ALA A 292 -26.04 -26.81 3.73
N MET A 293 -26.04 -26.94 5.06
CA MET A 293 -26.75 -26.00 5.94
C MET A 293 -26.18 -24.59 5.83
N LYS A 294 -24.86 -24.41 5.97
CA LYS A 294 -24.23 -23.08 5.85
C LYS A 294 -24.57 -22.42 4.53
N PHE A 295 -24.46 -23.13 3.41
CA PHE A 295 -24.82 -22.60 2.09
C PHE A 295 -26.29 -22.12 2.05
N SER A 296 -27.19 -22.91 2.62
CA SER A 296 -28.63 -22.63 2.61
C SER A 296 -28.99 -21.43 3.50
N ILE A 297 -28.40 -21.36 4.71
CA ILE A 297 -28.53 -20.22 5.62
C ILE A 297 -28.06 -18.93 4.93
N LYS A 298 -26.85 -18.97 4.34
CA LYS A 298 -26.26 -17.83 3.64
C LYS A 298 -27.12 -17.33 2.50
N LYS A 299 -27.58 -18.25 1.64
CA LYS A 299 -28.41 -17.91 0.47
C LYS A 299 -29.75 -17.32 0.88
N LEU A 300 -30.42 -17.91 1.88
CA LEU A 300 -31.70 -17.40 2.38
C LEU A 300 -31.55 -16.05 3.06
N PHE A 301 -30.53 -15.86 3.90
CA PHE A 301 -30.25 -14.56 4.50
C PHE A 301 -30.04 -13.48 3.44
N PHE A 302 -29.24 -13.76 2.41
CA PHE A 302 -29.01 -12.84 1.30
C PHE A 302 -30.32 -12.51 0.57
N GLU A 303 -31.09 -13.50 0.12
CA GLU A 303 -32.31 -13.24 -0.66
C GLU A 303 -33.36 -12.42 0.09
N LEU A 304 -33.50 -12.66 1.41
CA LEU A 304 -34.45 -11.92 2.24
C LEU A 304 -34.01 -10.48 2.54
N ASN A 305 -32.70 -10.18 2.43
CA ASN A 305 -32.12 -8.90 2.85
C ASN A 305 -31.40 -8.12 1.74
N LYS A 306 -31.29 -8.67 0.52
CA LYS A 306 -30.46 -8.15 -0.58
C LYS A 306 -30.66 -6.69 -0.93
N GLU A 307 -31.87 -6.15 -0.75
CA GLU A 307 -32.15 -4.73 -1.01
C GLU A 307 -31.54 -3.81 0.05
N LYS A 308 -31.40 -4.30 1.30
CA LYS A 308 -30.89 -3.54 2.44
C LYS A 308 -29.38 -3.65 2.61
N ILE A 309 -28.82 -4.80 2.20
CA ILE A 309 -27.40 -5.10 2.34
C ILE A 309 -26.61 -4.89 1.05
N TYR A 310 -27.22 -4.29 0.01
CA TYR A 310 -26.50 -3.93 -1.21
C TYR A 310 -25.30 -3.02 -0.87
N PRO A 311 -24.10 -3.27 -1.42
CA PRO A 311 -23.77 -4.17 -2.53
C PRO A 311 -23.22 -5.54 -2.13
N LEU A 312 -23.43 -6.00 -0.89
CA LEU A 312 -23.00 -7.35 -0.50
C LEU A 312 -23.64 -8.40 -1.40
N ASP A 313 -22.90 -9.47 -1.68
CA ASP A 313 -23.41 -10.70 -2.25
C ASP A 313 -23.13 -11.89 -1.33
N THR A 314 -23.55 -13.08 -1.76
CA THR A 314 -23.33 -14.29 -0.96
C THR A 314 -21.85 -14.60 -0.69
N SER A 315 -20.90 -14.18 -1.53
CA SER A 315 -19.46 -14.38 -1.29
C SER A 315 -18.91 -13.50 -0.18
N ASN A 316 -19.57 -12.37 0.12
CA ASN A 316 -19.22 -11.48 1.23
C ASN A 316 -19.79 -11.94 2.58
N LEU A 317 -20.43 -13.10 2.64
CA LEU A 317 -21.07 -13.61 3.83
C LEU A 317 -20.45 -14.96 4.22
N ASP A 318 -20.21 -15.14 5.51
CA ASP A 318 -19.78 -16.42 6.07
C ASP A 318 -20.69 -16.82 7.24
N VAL A 319 -20.84 -18.13 7.42
CA VAL A 319 -21.67 -18.71 8.46
C VAL A 319 -20.78 -19.20 9.60
N VAL A 320 -20.81 -18.47 10.71
CA VAL A 320 -20.01 -18.74 11.91
C VAL A 320 -20.93 -19.12 13.08
N ASN A 321 -20.36 -19.77 14.10
CA ASN A 321 -21.06 -20.10 15.34
C ASN A 321 -22.39 -20.88 15.15
N LEU A 322 -22.44 -21.80 14.17
CA LEU A 322 -23.62 -22.63 13.95
C LEU A 322 -23.85 -23.60 15.12
N ASN A 323 -24.91 -23.35 15.90
CA ASN A 323 -25.38 -24.19 16.98
C ASN A 323 -26.81 -24.69 16.69
N ILE A 324 -26.90 -25.93 16.20
CA ILE A 324 -28.16 -26.56 15.81
C ILE A 324 -29.08 -26.80 17.03
N LYS A 325 -28.50 -27.15 18.19
CA LYS A 325 -29.28 -27.44 19.41
C LYS A 325 -29.97 -26.19 19.95
N GLU A 326 -29.26 -25.06 19.93
CA GLU A 326 -29.80 -23.77 20.33
C GLU A 326 -30.58 -23.07 19.22
N ARG A 327 -30.59 -23.64 18.01
CA ARG A 327 -31.17 -23.03 16.80
C ARG A 327 -30.62 -21.62 16.54
N LYS A 328 -29.33 -21.44 16.78
CA LYS A 328 -28.63 -20.17 16.59
C LYS A 328 -27.50 -20.32 15.59
N VAL A 329 -27.28 -19.27 14.81
CA VAL A 329 -26.12 -19.14 13.94
C VAL A 329 -25.78 -17.67 13.80
N SER A 330 -24.61 -17.34 13.30
CA SER A 330 -24.31 -15.98 12.92
C SER A 330 -23.82 -15.85 11.50
N ILE A 331 -24.21 -14.76 10.86
CA ILE A 331 -23.71 -14.37 9.54
C ILE A 331 -22.69 -13.26 9.73
N LYS A 332 -21.43 -13.55 9.40
CA LYS A 332 -20.33 -12.60 9.44
C LYS A 332 -20.10 -12.00 8.06
N VAL A 333 -19.94 -10.68 7.99
CA VAL A 333 -19.50 -10.02 6.76
C VAL A 333 -18.01 -10.23 6.59
N ILE A 334 -17.61 -10.70 5.41
CA ILE A 334 -16.22 -10.93 5.01
C ILE A 334 -15.94 -10.23 3.67
N ASN A 335 -14.68 -9.83 3.46
CA ASN A 335 -14.21 -9.27 2.18
C ASN A 335 -15.10 -8.15 1.62
N SER A 336 -15.56 -7.24 2.47
CA SER A 336 -16.37 -6.08 2.06
C SER A 336 -15.70 -4.77 2.47
N GLU A 337 -15.69 -3.81 1.55
CA GLU A 337 -15.27 -2.43 1.79
C GLU A 337 -16.41 -1.56 2.35
N GLU A 338 -17.65 -2.04 2.32
CA GLU A 338 -18.83 -1.26 2.70
C GLU A 338 -19.34 -1.63 4.08
N PHE A 339 -19.37 -2.94 4.38
CA PHE A 339 -19.96 -3.46 5.61
C PHE A 339 -18.94 -4.28 6.41
N LYS A 340 -19.19 -4.33 7.70
CA LYS A 340 -18.48 -5.16 8.69
C LYS A 340 -19.48 -5.76 9.67
N GLY A 341 -18.99 -6.54 10.62
CA GLY A 341 -19.77 -7.06 11.73
C GLY A 341 -20.40 -8.42 11.45
N GLN A 342 -21.29 -8.81 12.36
CA GLN A 342 -21.88 -10.14 12.40
C GLN A 342 -23.29 -10.08 13.00
N VAL A 343 -24.26 -10.67 12.32
CA VAL A 343 -25.67 -10.71 12.76
C VAL A 343 -25.98 -12.08 13.36
N GLU A 344 -26.59 -12.11 14.54
CA GLU A 344 -27.16 -13.35 15.10
C GLU A 344 -28.49 -13.68 14.42
N ILE A 345 -28.66 -14.95 14.07
CA ILE A 345 -29.77 -15.50 13.32
C ILE A 345 -30.40 -16.62 14.14
N THR A 346 -31.74 -16.62 14.20
CA THR A 346 -32.52 -17.73 14.78
C THR A 346 -32.98 -18.66 13.67
N LEU A 347 -32.67 -19.94 13.82
CA LEU A 347 -33.05 -20.99 12.88
C LEU A 347 -34.42 -21.56 13.24
N GLN A 348 -35.29 -21.67 12.25
CA GLN A 348 -36.58 -22.32 12.36
C GLN A 348 -36.60 -23.57 11.48
N ASP A 349 -37.46 -24.52 11.85
CA ASP A 349 -37.73 -25.69 11.00
C ASP A 349 -38.23 -25.23 9.63
N LYS A 350 -38.14 -26.13 8.63
CA LYS A 350 -38.66 -25.85 7.28
C LYS A 350 -40.08 -25.30 7.36
N LEU A 351 -40.34 -24.24 6.60
CA LEU A 351 -41.64 -23.58 6.58
C LEU A 351 -42.66 -24.51 5.92
N ASP A 352 -43.69 -24.89 6.67
CA ASP A 352 -44.78 -25.69 6.14
C ASP A 352 -45.69 -24.81 5.30
N ILE A 353 -45.68 -25.03 3.97
CA ILE A 353 -46.42 -24.21 3.02
C ILE A 353 -47.94 -24.26 3.28
N SER A 354 -48.45 -25.33 3.91
CA SER A 354 -49.87 -25.44 4.24
C SER A 354 -50.35 -24.45 5.30
N LYS A 355 -49.41 -23.93 6.11
CA LYS A 355 -49.70 -22.98 7.20
C LYS A 355 -49.67 -21.52 6.73
N ILE A 356 -49.24 -21.26 5.50
CA ILE A 356 -49.17 -19.92 4.94
C ILE A 356 -50.53 -19.57 4.33
N SER A 357 -51.41 -18.98 5.14
CA SER A 357 -52.79 -18.65 4.74
C SER A 357 -52.86 -17.64 3.58
N SER A 358 -51.81 -16.85 3.38
CA SER A 358 -51.74 -15.85 2.31
C SER A 358 -51.35 -16.43 0.94
N LEU A 359 -51.15 -17.74 0.80
CA LEU A 359 -50.80 -18.32 -0.51
C LEU A 359 -51.97 -18.28 -1.49
N ILE A 360 -51.65 -17.95 -2.73
CA ILE A 360 -52.55 -18.07 -3.87
C ILE A 360 -52.61 -19.55 -4.24
N THR A 361 -53.77 -20.18 -3.99
CA THR A 361 -53.99 -21.62 -4.24
C THR A 361 -54.90 -21.90 -5.43
N THR A 362 -55.51 -20.88 -6.04
CA THR A 362 -56.26 -21.05 -7.28
C THR A 362 -55.37 -20.74 -8.46
N ILE A 363 -55.12 -21.74 -9.31
CA ILE A 363 -54.19 -21.67 -10.44
C ILE A 363 -54.90 -22.08 -11.72
N ASN A 364 -54.39 -21.59 -12.85
CA ASN A 364 -54.92 -21.86 -14.17
C ASN A 364 -54.72 -23.33 -14.56
N LYS A 365 -55.73 -23.92 -15.19
CA LYS A 365 -55.67 -25.28 -15.74
C LYS A 365 -55.36 -25.25 -17.23
N TYR A 366 -54.33 -25.97 -17.66
CA TYR A 366 -53.97 -26.05 -19.07
C TYR A 366 -54.55 -27.30 -19.74
N SER A 367 -55.02 -27.19 -20.98
CA SER A 367 -55.69 -28.29 -21.69
C SER A 367 -54.74 -29.42 -22.15
N THR A 368 -53.45 -29.12 -22.28
CA THR A 368 -52.40 -30.01 -22.81
C THR A 368 -51.18 -30.10 -21.87
N SER A 369 -51.39 -30.10 -20.55
CA SER A 369 -50.31 -30.15 -19.56
C SER A 369 -49.58 -31.51 -19.56
N THR A 370 -48.58 -31.69 -20.42
CA THR A 370 -47.56 -32.75 -20.29
C THR A 370 -46.41 -32.33 -19.36
N GLY A 371 -46.45 -31.11 -18.80
CA GLY A 371 -45.40 -30.54 -17.95
C GLY A 371 -45.93 -29.85 -16.69
N ASN A 372 -45.00 -29.49 -15.80
CA ASN A 372 -45.23 -28.85 -14.49
C ASN A 372 -45.71 -27.38 -14.57
N PHE A 373 -46.58 -27.03 -15.53
CA PHE A 373 -47.00 -25.64 -15.76
C PHE A 373 -47.83 -25.07 -14.61
N GLU A 374 -48.80 -25.83 -14.09
CA GLU A 374 -49.60 -25.43 -12.92
C GLU A 374 -48.73 -25.26 -11.66
N ILE A 375 -47.68 -26.09 -11.51
CA ILE A 375 -46.71 -25.98 -10.43
C ILE A 375 -45.87 -24.71 -10.59
N LYS A 376 -45.43 -24.40 -11.82
CA LYS A 376 -44.68 -23.18 -12.13
C LYS A 376 -45.52 -21.93 -11.86
N ASP A 377 -46.79 -21.94 -12.25
CA ASP A 377 -47.72 -20.84 -11.96
C ASP A 377 -47.94 -20.66 -10.47
N PHE A 378 -48.11 -21.76 -9.72
CA PHE A 378 -48.19 -21.71 -8.27
C PHE A 378 -46.95 -21.05 -7.64
N ILE A 379 -45.74 -21.43 -8.07
CA ILE A 379 -44.50 -20.83 -7.58
C ILE A 379 -44.43 -19.35 -7.94
N ASN A 380 -44.72 -19.00 -9.20
CA ASN A 380 -44.64 -17.62 -9.67
C ASN A 380 -45.64 -16.70 -8.94
N ALA A 381 -46.88 -17.17 -8.76
CA ALA A 381 -47.92 -16.46 -8.03
C ALA A 381 -47.57 -16.20 -6.56
N ASN A 382 -46.68 -17.03 -5.99
CA ASN A 382 -46.29 -16.97 -4.58
C ASN A 382 -44.79 -16.66 -4.40
N LYS A 383 -44.11 -16.12 -5.42
CA LYS A 383 -42.65 -15.94 -5.41
C LYS A 383 -42.16 -14.99 -4.31
N ASP A 384 -42.97 -14.00 -3.96
CA ASP A 384 -42.71 -13.08 -2.84
C ASP A 384 -42.73 -13.80 -1.48
N LYS A 385 -43.60 -14.79 -1.33
CA LYS A 385 -43.80 -15.59 -0.11
C LYS A 385 -42.86 -16.80 -0.05
N LEU A 386 -42.46 -17.32 -1.22
CA LEU A 386 -41.68 -18.53 -1.40
C LEU A 386 -40.46 -18.29 -2.31
N PRO A 387 -39.57 -17.31 -2.00
CA PRO A 387 -38.55 -16.81 -2.93
C PRO A 387 -37.49 -17.83 -3.37
N LEU A 388 -37.39 -18.96 -2.65
CA LEU A 388 -36.42 -20.03 -2.92
C LEU A 388 -37.06 -21.35 -3.32
N LEU A 389 -38.39 -21.42 -3.48
CA LEU A 389 -39.07 -22.65 -3.85
C LEU A 389 -38.93 -22.88 -5.36
N LEU A 390 -38.41 -24.04 -5.75
CA LEU A 390 -38.20 -24.39 -7.14
C LEU A 390 -39.25 -25.38 -7.65
N VAL A 391 -39.46 -25.44 -8.96
CA VAL A 391 -40.42 -26.37 -9.57
C VAL A 391 -40.05 -27.83 -9.25
N GLU A 392 -38.76 -28.14 -9.23
CA GLU A 392 -38.22 -29.46 -8.87
C GLU A 392 -38.39 -29.86 -7.40
N ASP A 393 -38.68 -28.88 -6.53
CA ASP A 393 -39.00 -29.15 -5.12
C ASP A 393 -40.41 -29.71 -4.96
N LEU A 394 -41.28 -29.52 -5.95
CA LEU A 394 -42.70 -29.83 -5.87
C LEU A 394 -43.05 -31.06 -6.70
N LYS A 395 -43.87 -31.94 -6.12
CA LYS A 395 -44.43 -33.11 -6.79
C LYS A 395 -45.93 -33.12 -6.66
N LYS A 396 -46.62 -33.36 -7.78
CA LYS A 396 -48.05 -33.65 -7.78
C LYS A 396 -48.32 -35.03 -7.18
N VAL A 397 -49.24 -35.08 -6.22
CA VAL A 397 -49.69 -36.33 -5.59
C VAL A 397 -50.88 -36.86 -6.40
N GLU A 398 -50.58 -37.70 -7.40
CA GLU A 398 -51.57 -38.16 -8.39
C GLU A 398 -52.80 -38.81 -7.77
N LYS A 399 -52.62 -39.65 -6.72
CA LYS A 399 -53.71 -40.39 -6.08
C LYS A 399 -54.77 -39.51 -5.39
N GLU A 400 -54.39 -38.30 -5.01
CA GLU A 400 -55.26 -37.35 -4.30
C GLU A 400 -55.67 -36.17 -5.18
N SER A 401 -55.08 -36.07 -6.37
CA SER A 401 -55.41 -35.04 -7.34
C SER A 401 -56.61 -35.48 -8.17
N THR A 402 -57.52 -34.55 -8.40
CA THR A 402 -58.67 -34.72 -9.29
C THR A 402 -58.49 -33.89 -10.55
N LYS A 403 -59.48 -33.95 -11.43
CA LYS A 403 -59.50 -33.14 -12.66
C LYS A 403 -59.39 -31.65 -12.35
N ASP A 404 -59.99 -31.15 -11.27
CA ASP A 404 -60.10 -29.70 -10.99
C ASP A 404 -59.41 -29.27 -9.69
N LYS A 405 -58.67 -30.19 -9.04
CA LYS A 405 -57.88 -29.89 -7.84
C LYS A 405 -56.61 -30.72 -7.85
N TRP A 406 -55.47 -30.11 -7.60
CA TRP A 406 -54.22 -30.83 -7.42
C TRP A 406 -53.76 -30.74 -5.98
N VAL A 407 -53.25 -31.86 -5.47
CA VAL A 407 -52.50 -31.85 -4.21
C VAL A 407 -51.03 -31.87 -4.59
N ILE A 408 -50.30 -30.82 -4.22
CA ILE A 408 -48.85 -30.72 -4.44
C ILE A 408 -48.11 -30.86 -3.11
N GLU A 409 -46.98 -31.55 -3.14
CA GLU A 409 -46.15 -31.85 -1.97
C GLU A 409 -44.73 -31.35 -2.21
N VAL A 410 -44.14 -30.73 -1.19
CA VAL A 410 -42.72 -30.36 -1.19
C VAL A 410 -41.89 -31.59 -0.85
N LYS A 411 -41.03 -32.03 -1.76
CA LYS A 411 -40.16 -33.21 -1.60
C LYS A 411 -38.70 -32.87 -1.35
N ASN A 412 -38.13 -31.97 -2.15
CA ASN A 412 -36.68 -31.78 -2.21
C ASN A 412 -36.21 -30.41 -1.68
N SER A 413 -37.12 -29.58 -1.17
CA SER A 413 -36.74 -28.25 -0.71
C SER A 413 -35.95 -28.29 0.60
N ARG A 414 -34.95 -27.41 0.68
CA ARG A 414 -34.20 -27.16 1.91
C ARG A 414 -34.91 -26.21 2.87
N TYR A 415 -35.88 -25.43 2.36
CA TYR A 415 -36.51 -24.33 3.09
C TYR A 415 -37.97 -24.61 3.41
N TYR A 416 -38.65 -25.37 2.55
CA TYR A 416 -40.09 -25.58 2.62
C TYR A 416 -40.41 -27.05 2.84
N GLN A 417 -41.56 -27.30 3.44
CA GLN A 417 -42.13 -28.64 3.58
C GLN A 417 -43.66 -28.58 3.48
N GLY A 418 -44.31 -29.74 3.55
CA GLY A 418 -45.76 -29.83 3.63
C GLY A 418 -46.44 -30.05 2.29
N ARG A 419 -47.78 -30.00 2.35
CA ARG A 419 -48.68 -30.35 1.26
C ARG A 419 -49.76 -29.30 1.15
N ILE A 420 -50.07 -28.87 -0.06
CA ILE A 420 -51.12 -27.88 -0.29
C ILE A 420 -52.03 -28.32 -1.43
N THR A 421 -53.32 -28.05 -1.27
CA THR A 421 -54.29 -28.24 -2.34
C THR A 421 -54.38 -26.97 -3.15
N ILE A 422 -54.14 -27.08 -4.46
CA ILE A 422 -54.40 -26.01 -5.41
C ILE A 422 -55.68 -26.33 -6.19
N ASN A 423 -56.55 -25.32 -6.35
CA ASN A 423 -57.75 -25.42 -7.16
C ASN A 423 -57.40 -25.05 -8.59
N LEU A 424 -57.82 -25.88 -9.54
CA LEU A 424 -57.55 -25.67 -10.96
C LEU A 424 -58.76 -25.03 -11.63
N LYS A 425 -58.57 -23.78 -12.07
CA LYS A 425 -59.59 -23.02 -12.78
C LYS A 425 -59.50 -23.33 -14.27
N LYS A 426 -60.56 -23.93 -14.84
CA LYS A 426 -60.66 -24.17 -16.28
C LYS A 426 -60.83 -22.84 -17.00
N LEU A 427 -59.93 -22.54 -17.92
CA LEU A 427 -59.96 -21.34 -18.73
C LEU A 427 -60.21 -21.71 -20.20
N THR A 428 -60.76 -20.76 -20.97
CA THR A 428 -60.96 -20.89 -22.41
C THR A 428 -59.66 -20.56 -23.12
N ASP A 429 -59.20 -21.45 -24.00
CA ASP A 429 -57.99 -21.22 -24.82
C ASP A 429 -58.29 -20.23 -25.94
N ILE A 430 -57.59 -19.10 -25.96
CA ILE A 430 -57.69 -18.11 -27.04
C ILE A 430 -56.40 -18.03 -27.88
N SER A 431 -55.50 -19.00 -27.76
CA SER A 431 -54.22 -19.03 -28.50
C SER A 431 -54.44 -19.01 -30.02
N ASN A 432 -55.57 -19.53 -30.49
CA ASN A 432 -55.97 -19.56 -31.89
C ASN A 432 -56.83 -18.37 -32.33
N ASN A 433 -57.02 -17.36 -31.48
CA ASN A 433 -57.78 -16.17 -31.87
C ASN A 433 -57.00 -15.36 -32.92
N GLU A 434 -57.52 -15.33 -34.15
CA GLU A 434 -56.90 -14.69 -35.31
C GLU A 434 -56.90 -13.15 -35.22
N ASN A 435 -57.76 -12.57 -34.39
CA ASN A 435 -57.84 -11.11 -34.22
C ASN A 435 -56.68 -10.55 -33.36
N ILE A 436 -55.95 -11.42 -32.64
CA ILE A 436 -54.82 -11.03 -31.80
C ILE A 436 -53.56 -10.96 -32.68
N LYS A 437 -53.07 -9.74 -32.88
CA LYS A 437 -51.84 -9.44 -33.63
C LYS A 437 -50.63 -10.03 -32.91
N ARG A 438 -49.80 -10.74 -33.69
CA ARG A 438 -48.58 -11.42 -33.24
C ARG A 438 -47.29 -10.71 -33.68
N SER A 439 -47.38 -9.43 -33.99
CA SER A 439 -46.24 -8.58 -34.32
C SER A 439 -46.35 -7.28 -33.52
N ILE A 440 -45.28 -6.92 -32.79
CA ILE A 440 -45.21 -5.72 -31.94
C ILE A 440 -43.92 -4.93 -32.17
N ASP A 441 -43.98 -3.62 -32.03
CA ASP A 441 -42.82 -2.73 -32.17
C ASP A 441 -42.48 -2.09 -30.82
N LEU A 442 -41.34 -2.47 -30.24
CA LEU A 442 -40.96 -2.04 -28.89
C LEU A 442 -40.37 -0.63 -28.93
N LYS A 443 -41.09 0.33 -28.35
CA LYS A 443 -40.62 1.71 -28.21
C LYS A 443 -39.72 1.83 -26.98
N ASP A 444 -38.48 2.26 -27.17
CA ASP A 444 -37.45 2.37 -26.13
C ASP A 444 -37.88 3.26 -24.96
N ALA A 445 -37.99 2.71 -23.74
CA ALA A 445 -37.99 3.45 -22.47
C ALA A 445 -38.22 2.60 -21.20
N LYS A 446 -38.82 1.40 -21.29
CA LYS A 446 -39.28 0.62 -20.12
C LYS A 446 -38.46 -0.66 -19.91
N PRO A 447 -38.41 -1.21 -18.67
CA PRO A 447 -37.93 -2.58 -18.45
C PRO A 447 -38.62 -3.54 -19.43
N PHE A 448 -37.83 -4.42 -20.03
CA PHE A 448 -38.13 -5.04 -21.33
C PHE A 448 -39.36 -5.95 -21.27
N GLU A 449 -39.54 -6.75 -20.21
CA GLU A 449 -40.78 -7.51 -19.97
C GLU A 449 -42.02 -6.59 -19.92
N ASN A 450 -41.93 -5.47 -19.20
CA ASN A 450 -43.02 -4.50 -19.11
C ASN A 450 -43.27 -3.80 -20.44
N ASN A 451 -42.24 -3.59 -21.25
CA ASN A 451 -42.37 -2.99 -22.58
C ASN A 451 -43.07 -3.94 -23.56
N ILE A 452 -42.68 -5.22 -23.57
CA ILE A 452 -43.37 -6.26 -24.35
C ILE A 452 -44.83 -6.35 -23.91
N THR A 453 -45.07 -6.44 -22.60
CA THR A 453 -46.42 -6.55 -22.03
C THR A 453 -47.28 -5.35 -22.39
N GLU A 454 -46.77 -4.13 -22.19
CA GLU A 454 -47.44 -2.89 -22.56
C GLU A 454 -47.72 -2.83 -24.05
N THR A 455 -46.70 -3.02 -24.88
CA THR A 455 -46.83 -2.89 -26.34
C THR A 455 -47.81 -3.92 -26.86
N PHE A 456 -47.70 -5.18 -26.43
CA PHE A 456 -48.63 -6.23 -26.83
C PHE A 456 -50.07 -5.96 -26.38
N TYR A 457 -50.26 -5.46 -25.15
CA TYR A 457 -51.56 -5.03 -24.67
C TYR A 457 -52.13 -3.89 -25.52
N GLN A 458 -51.37 -2.82 -25.76
CA GLN A 458 -51.83 -1.67 -26.54
C GLN A 458 -52.12 -2.04 -28.00
N THR A 459 -51.28 -2.87 -28.62
CA THR A 459 -51.47 -3.37 -29.99
C THR A 459 -52.77 -4.16 -30.14
N ASN A 460 -53.19 -4.87 -29.09
CA ASN A 460 -54.36 -5.74 -29.07
C ASN A 460 -55.50 -5.25 -28.18
N LYS A 461 -55.45 -3.98 -27.76
CA LYS A 461 -56.32 -3.44 -26.71
C LYS A 461 -57.80 -3.66 -26.99
N SER A 462 -58.23 -3.40 -28.23
CA SER A 462 -59.63 -3.60 -28.63
C SER A 462 -60.13 -5.05 -28.47
N GLU A 463 -59.27 -6.05 -28.66
CA GLU A 463 -59.67 -7.45 -28.49
C GLU A 463 -59.56 -7.89 -27.03
N PHE A 464 -58.53 -7.41 -26.31
CA PHE A 464 -58.41 -7.68 -24.88
C PHE A 464 -59.51 -7.05 -24.05
N ASP A 465 -59.94 -5.83 -24.36
CA ASP A 465 -61.05 -5.17 -23.67
C ASP A 465 -62.38 -5.93 -23.87
N LYS A 466 -62.62 -6.52 -25.07
CA LYS A 466 -63.79 -7.39 -25.32
C LYS A 466 -63.77 -8.68 -24.51
N LEU A 467 -62.57 -9.22 -24.27
CA LEU A 467 -62.35 -10.44 -23.51
C LEU A 467 -62.12 -10.18 -22.01
N GLU A 468 -62.26 -8.91 -21.57
CA GLU A 468 -61.96 -8.47 -20.21
C GLU A 468 -60.55 -8.87 -19.73
N ILE A 469 -59.60 -9.02 -20.66
CA ILE A 469 -58.20 -9.30 -20.36
C ILE A 469 -57.51 -7.99 -20.03
N LYS A 470 -57.02 -7.89 -18.80
CA LYS A 470 -56.29 -6.71 -18.34
C LYS A 470 -54.80 -6.88 -18.63
N LYS A 471 -54.07 -5.76 -18.65
CA LYS A 471 -52.64 -5.76 -18.93
C LYS A 471 -51.86 -6.64 -17.93
N GLU A 472 -52.25 -6.63 -16.66
CA GLU A 472 -51.67 -7.47 -15.61
C GLU A 472 -51.81 -8.98 -15.87
N ASN A 473 -52.72 -9.38 -16.75
CA ASN A 473 -52.89 -10.77 -17.16
C ASN A 473 -51.88 -11.21 -18.24
N ILE A 474 -51.07 -10.31 -18.78
CA ILE A 474 -50.16 -10.60 -19.89
C ILE A 474 -48.75 -10.81 -19.33
N LYS A 475 -48.13 -11.95 -19.65
CA LYS A 475 -46.79 -12.32 -19.18
C LYS A 475 -45.93 -12.91 -20.28
N PRO A 476 -44.77 -12.33 -20.60
CA PRO A 476 -43.75 -12.98 -21.43
C PRO A 476 -43.22 -14.23 -20.73
N SER A 477 -43.07 -15.34 -21.46
CA SER A 477 -42.68 -16.65 -20.90
C SER A 477 -41.36 -17.19 -21.46
N THR A 478 -41.09 -16.93 -22.74
CA THR A 478 -39.84 -17.30 -23.44
C THR A 478 -39.51 -16.20 -24.43
N ILE A 479 -38.30 -15.65 -24.39
CA ILE A 479 -37.82 -14.58 -25.25
C ILE A 479 -36.57 -15.10 -25.95
N ILE A 480 -36.57 -15.06 -27.28
CA ILE A 480 -35.47 -15.49 -28.14
C ILE A 480 -34.95 -14.25 -28.87
N PHE A 481 -33.93 -13.61 -28.28
CA PHE A 481 -33.35 -12.35 -28.76
C PHE A 481 -32.89 -12.39 -30.21
N LYS A 482 -32.09 -13.38 -30.57
CA LYS A 482 -31.52 -13.49 -31.93
C LYS A 482 -32.58 -13.68 -33.02
N ARG A 483 -33.81 -14.07 -32.66
CA ARG A 483 -34.92 -14.28 -33.59
C ARG A 483 -36.02 -13.23 -33.43
N GLU A 484 -35.80 -12.23 -32.57
CA GLU A 484 -36.78 -11.22 -32.17
C GLU A 484 -38.17 -11.83 -31.89
N GLU A 485 -38.19 -12.93 -31.15
CA GLU A 485 -39.38 -13.75 -30.93
C GLU A 485 -39.66 -13.89 -29.44
N VAL A 486 -40.92 -13.69 -29.02
CA VAL A 486 -41.37 -13.87 -27.64
C VAL A 486 -42.62 -14.71 -27.59
N THR A 487 -42.68 -15.65 -26.65
CA THR A 487 -43.91 -16.35 -26.27
C THR A 487 -44.60 -15.55 -25.18
N ILE A 488 -45.77 -14.99 -25.49
CA ILE A 488 -46.59 -14.25 -24.54
C ILE A 488 -47.72 -15.15 -24.04
N GLN A 489 -47.86 -15.24 -22.73
CA GLN A 489 -48.91 -15.97 -22.06
C GLN A 489 -49.97 -15.01 -21.50
N ILE A 490 -51.23 -15.43 -21.54
CA ILE A 490 -52.31 -14.81 -20.77
C ILE A 490 -52.50 -15.64 -19.51
N LEU A 491 -52.10 -15.09 -18.36
CA LEU A 491 -52.11 -15.69 -17.03
C LEU A 491 -53.00 -14.87 -16.08
N GLY A 492 -53.69 -15.52 -15.15
CA GLY A 492 -54.53 -14.83 -14.16
C GLY A 492 -55.78 -14.11 -14.69
N SER A 493 -56.15 -14.26 -15.97
CA SER A 493 -57.49 -13.90 -16.43
C SER A 493 -58.51 -14.87 -15.84
N ASP A 494 -59.68 -14.35 -15.46
CA ASP A 494 -60.73 -15.15 -14.87
C ASP A 494 -61.45 -16.09 -15.86
N ALA A 495 -61.26 -15.90 -17.15
CA ALA A 495 -62.00 -16.63 -18.18
C ALA A 495 -61.10 -17.24 -19.26
N TYR A 496 -59.89 -16.71 -19.48
CA TYR A 496 -59.08 -17.03 -20.66
C TYR A 496 -57.64 -17.39 -20.33
N TYR A 497 -57.08 -18.34 -21.07
CA TYR A 497 -55.64 -18.55 -21.14
C TYR A 497 -55.19 -18.55 -22.59
N ALA A 498 -53.93 -18.21 -22.84
CA ALA A 498 -53.37 -18.27 -24.17
C ALA A 498 -51.85 -18.38 -24.12
N SER A 499 -51.27 -18.89 -25.19
CA SER A 499 -49.83 -18.82 -25.48
C SER A 499 -49.62 -18.38 -26.92
N PHE A 500 -49.23 -17.13 -27.11
CA PHE A 500 -48.98 -16.54 -28.42
C PHE A 500 -47.48 -16.53 -28.71
N LYS A 501 -47.13 -17.02 -29.90
CA LYS A 501 -45.83 -16.77 -30.49
C LYS A 501 -45.85 -15.41 -31.19
N VAL A 502 -45.09 -14.45 -30.68
CA VAL A 502 -45.14 -13.04 -31.07
C VAL A 502 -43.76 -12.62 -31.57
N ASN A 503 -43.70 -12.07 -32.78
CA ASN A 503 -42.50 -11.41 -33.28
C ASN A 503 -42.47 -9.99 -32.73
N TYR A 504 -41.32 -9.53 -32.28
CA TYR A 504 -41.11 -8.15 -31.89
C TYR A 504 -40.02 -7.52 -32.75
N LYS A 505 -39.98 -6.19 -32.80
CA LYS A 505 -38.82 -5.45 -33.30
C LYS A 505 -38.15 -4.77 -32.12
N PHE A 506 -36.84 -5.01 -31.94
CA PHE A 506 -36.09 -4.45 -30.83
C PHE A 506 -35.31 -3.21 -31.23
N ASN A 507 -35.64 -2.09 -30.61
CA ASN A 507 -34.79 -0.92 -30.65
C ASN A 507 -33.80 -1.02 -29.47
N ARG A 508 -32.51 -0.75 -29.73
CA ARG A 508 -31.46 -0.87 -28.71
C ARG A 508 -31.69 0.16 -27.60
N ILE A 509 -31.43 -0.24 -26.37
CA ILE A 509 -31.57 0.60 -25.17
C ILE A 509 -30.46 1.64 -25.17
N ASP A 510 -30.80 2.91 -24.98
CA ASP A 510 -29.79 3.94 -24.76
C ASP A 510 -29.09 3.72 -23.41
N ILE A 511 -27.79 3.41 -23.44
CA ILE A 511 -27.02 3.14 -22.22
C ILE A 511 -27.02 4.31 -21.24
N ASN A 512 -27.23 5.53 -21.73
CA ASN A 512 -27.28 6.73 -20.89
C ASN A 512 -28.48 6.76 -19.94
N THR A 513 -29.52 5.95 -20.20
CA THR A 513 -30.61 5.75 -19.22
C THR A 513 -30.12 5.12 -17.91
N LEU A 514 -28.97 4.44 -17.94
CA LEU A 514 -28.32 3.82 -16.77
C LEU A 514 -27.28 4.71 -16.10
N SER A 515 -26.99 5.89 -16.66
CA SER A 515 -25.98 6.84 -16.15
C SER A 515 -26.23 7.26 -14.69
N SER A 516 -27.48 7.26 -14.24
CA SER A 516 -27.81 7.54 -12.84
C SER A 516 -27.33 6.46 -11.86
N ARG A 517 -27.04 5.24 -12.34
CA ARG A 517 -26.65 4.08 -11.52
C ARG A 517 -25.20 3.63 -11.79
N ILE A 518 -24.68 3.84 -13.00
CA ILE A 518 -23.29 3.59 -13.37
C ILE A 518 -22.62 4.95 -13.63
N ARG A 519 -22.02 5.54 -12.58
CA ARG A 519 -21.46 6.91 -12.65
C ARG A 519 -19.95 6.96 -12.68
N ALA A 520 -19.30 5.95 -12.10
CA ALA A 520 -17.87 6.00 -11.85
C ALA A 520 -17.22 4.63 -11.92
N LEU A 521 -15.98 4.55 -12.37
CA LEU A 521 -15.22 3.30 -12.37
C LEU A 521 -14.13 3.39 -11.31
N ASN A 522 -14.19 2.50 -10.31
CA ASN A 522 -13.18 2.43 -9.26
C ASN A 522 -11.96 1.65 -9.77
N LEU A 523 -10.84 2.34 -9.93
CA LEU A 523 -9.56 1.79 -10.36
C LEU A 523 -8.51 1.87 -9.23
N ARG A 524 -8.95 2.07 -7.98
CA ARG A 524 -8.06 2.23 -6.83
C ARG A 524 -7.09 1.06 -6.73
N GLY A 525 -5.80 1.41 -6.64
CA GLY A 525 -4.74 0.42 -6.48
C GLY A 525 -4.26 -0.26 -7.77
N LYS A 526 -4.64 0.29 -8.93
CA LYS A 526 -4.07 -0.11 -10.22
C LYS A 526 -2.95 0.86 -10.59
N GLU A 527 -1.73 0.33 -10.73
CA GLU A 527 -0.52 1.12 -11.04
C GLU A 527 -0.60 1.77 -12.43
N GLU A 528 -1.25 1.09 -13.39
CA GLU A 528 -1.46 1.59 -14.73
C GLU A 528 -2.95 1.52 -15.10
N ILE A 529 -3.48 2.59 -15.71
CA ILE A 529 -4.84 2.66 -16.21
C ILE A 529 -4.78 2.54 -17.73
N ASN A 530 -4.98 1.32 -18.22
CA ASN A 530 -5.07 1.01 -19.64
C ASN A 530 -6.41 0.30 -19.94
N GLU A 531 -6.64 0.03 -21.22
CA GLU A 531 -7.87 -0.56 -21.72
C GLU A 531 -8.24 -1.87 -21.00
N GLU A 532 -7.30 -2.79 -20.84
CA GLU A 532 -7.56 -4.09 -20.21
C GLU A 532 -7.90 -3.95 -18.72
N VAL A 533 -7.18 -3.08 -17.99
CA VAL A 533 -7.50 -2.79 -16.58
C VAL A 533 -8.91 -2.22 -16.43
N ILE A 534 -9.31 -1.32 -17.34
CA ILE A 534 -10.64 -0.73 -17.36
C ILE A 534 -11.70 -1.79 -17.64
N LYS A 535 -11.51 -2.62 -18.67
CA LYS A 535 -12.47 -3.69 -19.00
C LYS A 535 -12.65 -4.66 -17.84
N GLN A 536 -11.55 -5.11 -17.23
CA GLN A 536 -11.58 -6.00 -16.07
C GLN A 536 -12.29 -5.35 -14.89
N ALA A 537 -11.92 -4.11 -14.54
CA ALA A 537 -12.53 -3.40 -13.42
C ALA A 537 -14.02 -3.13 -13.66
N PHE A 538 -14.40 -2.78 -14.88
CA PHE A 538 -15.79 -2.53 -15.24
C PHE A 538 -16.60 -3.81 -15.16
N ALA A 539 -16.13 -4.90 -15.76
CA ALA A 539 -16.77 -6.21 -15.66
C ALA A 539 -16.87 -6.65 -14.20
N GLN A 540 -15.81 -6.52 -13.40
CA GLN A 540 -15.84 -6.92 -11.99
C GLN A 540 -16.86 -6.11 -11.18
N GLN A 541 -16.89 -4.79 -11.33
CA GLN A 541 -17.78 -3.91 -10.55
C GLN A 541 -19.24 -4.01 -10.99
N TYR A 542 -19.48 -4.14 -12.30
CA TYR A 542 -20.80 -4.03 -12.89
C TYR A 542 -21.38 -5.35 -13.38
N ARG A 543 -20.66 -6.47 -13.32
CA ARG A 543 -21.20 -7.79 -13.70
C ARG A 543 -22.48 -8.12 -12.94
N ASN A 544 -22.52 -7.89 -11.64
CA ASN A 544 -23.73 -8.12 -10.84
C ASN A 544 -24.84 -7.14 -11.19
N PHE A 545 -24.50 -5.90 -11.55
CA PHE A 545 -25.45 -4.92 -12.04
C PHE A 545 -26.09 -5.42 -13.35
N PHE A 546 -25.29 -5.78 -14.36
CA PHE A 546 -25.81 -6.31 -15.63
C PHE A 546 -26.51 -7.66 -15.46
N PHE A 547 -26.08 -8.51 -14.52
CA PHE A 547 -26.78 -9.76 -14.18
C PHE A 547 -28.14 -9.50 -13.52
N LYS A 548 -28.22 -8.57 -12.57
CA LYS A 548 -29.50 -8.14 -11.97
C LYS A 548 -30.41 -7.55 -13.04
N TYR A 549 -29.87 -6.72 -13.91
CA TYR A 549 -30.63 -6.14 -15.01
C TYR A 549 -31.09 -7.18 -16.02
N ASN A 550 -30.31 -8.22 -16.27
CA ASN A 550 -30.73 -9.36 -17.08
C ASN A 550 -32.03 -9.97 -16.50
N TRP A 551 -32.10 -10.14 -15.17
CA TRP A 551 -33.33 -10.53 -14.48
C TRP A 551 -34.45 -9.47 -14.59
N GLU A 552 -34.16 -8.19 -14.36
CA GLU A 552 -35.15 -7.09 -14.45
C GLU A 552 -35.68 -6.87 -15.88
N PHE A 553 -34.87 -7.13 -16.91
CA PHE A 553 -35.25 -7.02 -18.31
C PHE A 553 -36.09 -8.22 -18.76
N PHE A 554 -35.76 -9.45 -18.34
CA PHE A 554 -36.41 -10.64 -18.91
C PHE A 554 -37.38 -11.36 -17.99
N GLY A 555 -37.42 -11.03 -16.69
CA GLY A 555 -38.37 -11.63 -15.74
C GLY A 555 -38.07 -13.09 -15.35
N TYR A 556 -37.10 -13.75 -15.99
CA TYR A 556 -36.66 -15.11 -15.68
C TYR A 556 -35.17 -15.30 -16.03
N ALA A 557 -34.55 -16.32 -15.42
CA ALA A 557 -33.19 -16.74 -15.74
C ALA A 557 -33.16 -17.32 -17.17
N VAL A 558 -32.59 -16.57 -18.11
CA VAL A 558 -32.24 -17.13 -19.41
C VAL A 558 -31.09 -18.11 -19.15
N SER A 559 -31.33 -19.42 -19.26
CA SER A 559 -30.33 -20.47 -19.02
C SER A 559 -29.11 -20.37 -19.95
N SER A 560 -29.19 -19.54 -20.99
CA SER A 560 -28.16 -19.25 -21.96
C SER A 560 -27.65 -17.80 -21.94
N ALA A 561 -28.01 -16.98 -20.94
CA ALA A 561 -27.41 -15.66 -20.82
C ALA A 561 -25.91 -15.82 -20.57
N THR A 562 -25.11 -15.33 -21.51
CA THR A 562 -23.66 -15.26 -21.36
C THR A 562 -23.35 -14.40 -20.13
N THR A 563 -22.40 -14.82 -19.30
CA THR A 563 -21.96 -13.99 -18.17
C THR A 563 -21.33 -12.71 -18.70
N PHE A 564 -21.75 -11.55 -18.21
CA PHE A 564 -21.10 -10.27 -18.52
C PHE A 564 -19.61 -10.35 -18.18
N THR A 565 -18.76 -10.19 -19.18
CA THR A 565 -17.30 -10.32 -19.10
C THR A 565 -16.61 -9.04 -19.56
N GLN A 566 -15.28 -9.03 -19.49
CA GLN A 566 -14.46 -7.96 -20.04
C GLN A 566 -14.61 -7.79 -21.56
N ASP A 567 -14.92 -8.86 -22.29
CA ASP A 567 -15.08 -8.84 -23.75
C ASP A 567 -16.38 -8.12 -24.17
N ASP A 568 -17.31 -7.95 -23.22
CA ASP A 568 -18.55 -7.19 -23.40
C ASP A 568 -18.36 -5.68 -23.21
N VAL A 569 -17.13 -5.24 -22.93
CA VAL A 569 -16.76 -3.85 -22.70
C VAL A 569 -15.73 -3.42 -23.74
N LYS A 570 -16.05 -2.38 -24.48
CA LYS A 570 -15.10 -1.74 -25.40
C LYS A 570 -14.78 -0.35 -24.90
N VAL A 571 -13.50 -0.06 -24.70
CA VAL A 571 -13.06 1.27 -24.28
C VAL A 571 -12.98 2.15 -25.52
N ILE A 572 -13.68 3.28 -25.50
CA ILE A 572 -13.71 4.23 -26.61
C ILE A 572 -12.68 5.33 -26.39
N LYS A 573 -12.61 5.84 -25.15
CA LYS A 573 -11.72 6.94 -24.78
C LYS A 573 -11.33 6.87 -23.31
N ILE A 574 -10.07 7.18 -23.00
CA ILE A 574 -9.56 7.35 -21.64
C ILE A 574 -9.08 8.79 -21.50
N ASP A 575 -9.59 9.51 -20.50
CA ASP A 575 -9.17 10.85 -20.11
C ASP A 575 -8.61 10.79 -18.66
N ASP A 576 -7.98 11.88 -18.20
CA ASP A 576 -7.38 11.95 -16.86
C ASP A 576 -8.35 11.62 -15.72
N ASN A 577 -9.62 11.99 -15.87
CA ASN A 577 -10.64 11.84 -14.82
C ASN A 577 -11.89 11.08 -15.28
N SER A 578 -11.89 10.54 -16.51
CA SER A 578 -13.05 9.82 -17.04
C SER A 578 -12.67 8.75 -18.05
N VAL A 579 -13.56 7.78 -18.23
CA VAL A 579 -13.49 6.81 -19.31
C VAL A 579 -14.83 6.79 -20.04
N GLU A 580 -14.78 6.65 -21.36
CA GLU A 580 -15.93 6.38 -22.20
C GLU A 580 -15.89 4.94 -22.67
N VAL A 581 -16.96 4.18 -22.41
CA VAL A 581 -17.07 2.77 -22.77
C VAL A 581 -18.32 2.50 -23.60
N GLU A 582 -18.22 1.57 -24.54
CA GLU A 582 -19.32 0.98 -25.28
C GLU A 582 -19.60 -0.41 -24.70
N ILE A 583 -20.87 -0.71 -24.42
CA ILE A 583 -21.28 -2.01 -23.88
C ILE A 583 -21.78 -2.88 -25.02
N LEU A 584 -21.01 -3.93 -25.33
CA LEU A 584 -21.27 -4.86 -26.44
C LEU A 584 -22.20 -6.01 -26.05
N TYR A 585 -22.51 -6.14 -24.76
CA TYR A 585 -23.29 -7.24 -24.18
C TYR A 585 -24.58 -7.50 -24.95
N GLU A 586 -24.59 -8.65 -25.67
CA GLU A 586 -25.71 -9.14 -26.49
C GLU A 586 -26.31 -8.10 -27.46
N SER A 587 -25.53 -7.07 -27.83
CA SER A 587 -25.98 -5.91 -28.63
C SER A 587 -27.21 -5.17 -28.09
N TRP A 588 -27.44 -5.20 -26.77
CA TRP A 588 -28.63 -4.58 -26.16
C TRP A 588 -28.59 -3.07 -26.15
N PHE A 589 -27.39 -2.51 -26.06
CA PHE A 589 -27.19 -1.10 -25.82
C PHE A 589 -26.77 -0.38 -27.10
N LYS A 590 -27.23 0.86 -27.21
CA LYS A 590 -26.70 1.86 -28.14
C LYS A 590 -26.06 2.99 -27.35
N ASN A 591 -25.22 3.75 -28.04
CA ASN A 591 -24.43 4.85 -27.49
C ASN A 591 -23.34 4.38 -26.52
N THR A 592 -22.53 5.32 -26.08
CA THR A 592 -21.44 5.15 -25.13
C THR A 592 -21.82 5.67 -23.76
N LEU A 593 -21.16 5.15 -22.73
CA LEU A 593 -21.33 5.53 -21.34
C LEU A 593 -20.05 6.21 -20.85
N LYS A 594 -20.19 7.46 -20.38
CA LYS A 594 -19.08 8.20 -19.77
C LYS A 594 -19.10 8.02 -18.25
N LEU A 595 -17.98 7.56 -17.72
CA LEU A 595 -17.77 7.26 -16.30
C LEU A 595 -16.69 8.14 -15.73
N LYS A 596 -16.87 8.63 -14.51
CA LYS A 596 -15.80 9.26 -13.74
C LYS A 596 -14.80 8.20 -13.26
N LEU A 597 -13.50 8.41 -13.45
CA LEU A 597 -12.49 7.52 -12.86
C LEU A 597 -12.28 7.87 -11.39
N ILE A 598 -12.34 6.87 -10.53
CA ILE A 598 -11.91 6.96 -9.13
C ILE A 598 -10.57 6.23 -9.05
N LYS A 599 -9.49 6.99 -9.08
CA LYS A 599 -8.11 6.50 -9.01
C LYS A 599 -7.67 6.28 -7.56
#